data_AF-A0A6I4LZF7-F1
#
_entry.id   AF-A0A6I4LZF7-F1
#
_cell.length_a   1.000
_cell.length_b   1.000
_cell.length_c   1.000
_cell.angle_alpha   90.00
_cell.angle_beta   90.00
_cell.angle_gamma   90.00
#
_symmetry.space_group_name_H-M   'P 1'
#
loop_
_entity.id
_entity.type
_entity.pdbx_description
1 polymer ?
#
loop_
_entity_poly.entity_id
_entity_poly.type
_entity_poly.pdbx_seq_one_letter_code
_entity_poly.pdbx_strand_id
1 'polypeptide(L)'
;MTGWDEDALAGLRAAVARGDARAGLALLAGRPLGPVLQYAGDVLAAAVAGALDGAEAAARECLAELDARGLPGDAELAAELAAALDGGPSGLEVLPVDLGAVAQALEAVPADGLWLLDLDRGDVLAPDEPPTEPPGGGRHLPIPPGAPPGAPEEERRGRARRWLAEQGLRPGPRVL
;
A
#
# COMPACT_ATOMS: atom_id res chain seq x y z
N MET A 1 -21.44 13.54 -5.67
CA MET A 1 -20.03 13.88 -5.96
C MET A 1 -19.22 13.48 -4.74
N THR A 2 -18.54 12.35 -4.85
CA THR A 2 -17.52 11.89 -3.90
C THR A 2 -16.49 13.00 -3.73
N GLY A 3 -16.06 13.33 -2.51
CA GLY A 3 -15.15 14.46 -2.23
C GLY A 3 -13.74 14.36 -2.83
N TRP A 4 -13.55 13.49 -3.81
CA TRP A 4 -12.31 13.13 -4.48
C TRP A 4 -12.46 13.38 -5.98
N ASP A 5 -11.96 14.52 -6.44
CA ASP A 5 -11.70 14.78 -7.85
C ASP A 5 -10.31 14.24 -8.25
N GLU A 6 -9.98 14.34 -9.53
CA GLU A 6 -8.73 13.82 -10.08
C GLU A 6 -7.49 14.48 -9.45
N ASP A 7 -7.54 15.79 -9.20
CA ASP A 7 -6.45 16.55 -8.58
C ASP A 7 -6.23 16.13 -7.13
N ALA A 8 -7.30 15.95 -6.35
CA ALA A 8 -7.22 15.48 -4.97
C ALA A 8 -6.67 14.04 -4.90
N LEU A 9 -7.10 13.16 -5.81
CA LEU A 9 -6.56 11.80 -5.91
C LEU A 9 -5.09 11.81 -6.30
N ALA A 10 -4.70 12.60 -7.31
CA ALA A 10 -3.30 12.76 -7.69
C ALA A 10 -2.45 13.28 -6.52
N GLY A 11 -2.97 14.27 -5.77
CA GLY A 11 -2.34 14.78 -4.56
C GLY A 11 -2.14 13.71 -3.49
N LEU A 12 -3.16 12.89 -3.23
CA LEU A 12 -3.09 11.81 -2.24
C LEU A 12 -2.10 10.72 -2.64
N ARG A 13 -2.12 10.29 -3.91
CA ARG A 13 -1.15 9.34 -4.47
C ARG A 13 0.28 9.87 -4.29
N ALA A 14 0.48 11.14 -4.59
CA ALA A 14 1.79 11.78 -4.49
C ALA A 14 2.26 11.93 -3.03
N ALA A 15 1.34 12.18 -2.09
CA ALA A 15 1.65 12.20 -0.66
C ALA A 15 2.12 10.83 -0.16
N VAL A 16 1.40 9.75 -0.52
CA VAL A 16 1.81 8.37 -0.17
C VAL A 16 3.14 8.00 -0.80
N ALA A 17 3.34 8.29 -2.09
CA ALA A 17 4.59 7.99 -2.78
C ALA A 17 5.82 8.67 -2.14
N ARG A 18 5.63 9.86 -1.54
CA ARG A 18 6.69 10.63 -0.85
C ARG A 18 6.78 10.36 0.65
N GLY A 19 5.87 9.57 1.22
CA GLY A 19 5.75 9.45 2.68
C GLY A 19 5.35 10.74 3.39
N ASP A 20 4.72 11.69 2.69
CA ASP A 20 4.32 13.00 3.24
C ASP A 20 2.99 12.89 3.99
N ALA A 21 3.06 12.35 5.21
CA ALA A 21 1.90 12.12 6.07
C ALA A 21 1.14 13.41 6.41
N ARG A 22 1.83 14.55 6.51
CA ARG A 22 1.20 15.85 6.81
C ARG A 22 0.38 16.35 5.64
N ALA A 23 0.93 16.33 4.42
CA ALA A 23 0.16 16.70 3.23
C ALA A 23 -0.99 15.73 2.98
N GLY A 24 -0.76 14.43 3.17
CA GLY A 24 -1.81 13.41 3.08
C GLY A 24 -2.95 13.66 4.07
N LEU A 25 -2.64 13.87 5.36
CA LEU A 25 -3.65 14.11 6.39
C LEU A 25 -4.48 15.37 6.09
N ALA A 26 -3.84 16.44 5.60
CA ALA A 26 -4.54 17.65 5.18
C ALA A 26 -5.49 17.39 3.99
N LEU A 27 -5.16 16.48 3.09
CA LEU A 27 -6.06 16.05 2.01
C LEU A 27 -7.21 15.18 2.54
N LEU A 28 -7.00 14.37 3.57
CA LEU A 28 -8.09 13.56 4.15
C LEU A 28 -9.11 14.40 4.93
N ALA A 29 -8.66 15.51 5.53
CA ALA A 29 -9.49 16.34 6.40
C ALA A 29 -10.82 16.78 5.74
N GLY A 30 -11.93 16.40 6.36
CA GLY A 30 -13.28 16.75 5.93
C GLY A 30 -13.79 16.03 4.67
N ARG A 31 -13.06 15.02 4.16
CA ARG A 31 -13.47 14.20 3.01
C ARG A 31 -13.88 12.80 3.45
N PRO A 32 -14.83 12.14 2.75
CA PRO A 32 -15.16 10.75 3.02
C PRO A 32 -13.98 9.83 2.69
N LEU A 33 -13.66 8.89 3.59
CA LEU A 33 -12.52 7.98 3.44
C LEU A 33 -12.84 6.79 2.55
N GLY A 34 -14.08 6.28 2.57
CA GLY A 34 -14.53 5.08 1.83
C GLY A 34 -13.97 4.88 0.42
N PRO A 35 -13.91 5.89 -0.46
CA PRO A 35 -13.37 5.75 -1.81
C PRO A 35 -11.85 5.56 -1.90
N VAL A 36 -11.10 5.81 -0.83
CA VAL A 36 -9.62 5.87 -0.81
C VAL A 36 -9.01 5.21 0.43
N LEU A 37 -9.71 4.29 1.08
CA LEU A 37 -9.30 3.70 2.37
C LEU A 37 -7.88 3.12 2.35
N GLN A 38 -7.43 2.51 1.26
CA GLN A 38 -6.09 1.93 1.17
C GLN A 38 -5.00 3.02 1.20
N TYR A 39 -5.21 4.13 0.49
CA TYR A 39 -4.34 5.31 0.56
C TYR A 39 -4.48 6.07 1.89
N ALA A 40 -5.71 6.23 2.41
CA ALA A 40 -5.97 6.92 3.65
C ALA A 40 -5.29 6.21 4.82
N GLY A 41 -5.37 4.88 4.89
CA GLY A 41 -4.69 4.10 5.91
C GLY A 41 -3.17 4.21 5.86
N ASP A 42 -2.55 4.21 4.66
CA ASP A 42 -1.10 4.44 4.51
C ASP A 42 -0.68 5.79 5.12
N VAL A 43 -1.42 6.85 4.78
CA VAL A 43 -1.20 8.20 5.32
C VAL A 43 -1.41 8.23 6.83
N LEU A 44 -2.51 7.64 7.32
CA LEU A 44 -2.90 7.70 8.73
C LEU A 44 -1.96 6.90 9.62
N ALA A 45 -1.49 5.73 9.18
CA ALA A 45 -0.47 4.96 9.90
C ALA A 45 0.81 5.79 10.09
N ALA A 46 1.28 6.44 9.03
CA ALA A 46 2.44 7.33 9.09
C ALA A 46 2.19 8.59 9.95
N ALA A 47 0.99 9.17 9.86
CA ALA A 47 0.61 10.35 10.63
C ALA A 47 0.49 10.07 12.13
N VAL A 48 -0.05 8.91 12.52
CA VAL A 48 -0.12 8.44 13.91
C VAL A 48 1.28 8.18 14.45
N ALA A 49 2.14 7.49 13.70
CA ALA A 49 3.53 7.28 14.09
C ALA A 49 4.31 8.59 14.26
N GLY A 50 3.95 9.62 13.48
CA GLY A 50 4.49 10.99 13.58
C GLY A 50 3.80 11.89 14.61
N ALA A 51 2.84 11.36 15.39
CA ALA A 51 2.04 12.09 16.37
C ALA A 51 1.42 13.39 15.81
N LEU A 52 0.92 13.37 14.57
CA LEU A 52 0.30 14.53 13.95
C LEU A 52 -1.09 14.80 14.56
N ASP A 53 -1.41 16.07 14.77
CA ASP A 53 -2.69 16.50 15.33
C ASP A 53 -3.86 15.98 14.51
N GLY A 54 -4.82 15.35 15.18
CA GLY A 54 -6.03 14.78 14.56
C GLY A 54 -5.83 13.42 13.87
N ALA A 55 -4.59 12.91 13.77
CA ALA A 55 -4.31 11.64 13.10
C ALA A 55 -4.98 10.45 13.77
N GLU A 56 -4.94 10.35 15.10
CA GLU A 56 -5.52 9.21 15.81
C GLU A 56 -7.04 9.10 15.66
N ALA A 57 -7.75 10.24 15.65
CA ALA A 57 -9.20 10.23 15.48
C ALA A 57 -9.57 9.72 14.08
N ALA A 58 -8.92 10.27 13.05
CA ALA A 58 -9.11 9.84 11.67
C ALA A 58 -8.67 8.38 11.43
N ALA A 59 -7.61 7.92 12.10
CA ALA A 59 -7.17 6.52 12.04
C ALA A 59 -8.22 5.55 12.61
N ARG A 60 -8.88 5.91 13.72
CA ARG A 60 -9.98 5.10 14.28
C ARG A 60 -11.21 5.05 13.35
N GLU A 61 -11.52 6.16 12.68
CA GLU A 61 -12.57 6.20 11.65
C GLU A 61 -12.22 5.30 10.46
N CYS A 62 -10.98 5.39 9.97
CA CYS A 62 -10.49 4.57 8.88
C CYS A 62 -10.52 3.07 9.23
N LEU A 63 -10.09 2.70 10.44
CA LEU A 63 -10.15 1.33 10.95
C LEU A 63 -11.58 0.78 10.90
N ALA A 64 -12.56 1.54 11.40
CA ALA A 64 -13.95 1.11 11.40
C ALA A 64 -14.51 0.93 9.97
N GLU A 65 -14.14 1.79 9.03
CA GLU A 65 -14.55 1.66 7.62
C GLU A 65 -13.90 0.46 6.92
N LEU A 66 -12.62 0.18 7.20
CA LEU A 66 -11.90 -1.00 6.69
C LEU A 66 -12.55 -2.30 7.18
N ASP A 67 -12.82 -2.40 8.49
CA ASP A 67 -13.47 -3.57 9.10
C ASP A 67 -14.88 -3.79 8.53
N ALA A 68 -15.63 -2.72 8.29
CA ALA A 68 -16.96 -2.81 7.71
C ALA A 68 -16.94 -3.23 6.23
N ARG A 69 -15.92 -2.82 5.47
CA ARG A 69 -15.81 -3.06 4.03
C ARG A 69 -15.29 -4.47 3.72
N GLY A 70 -14.25 -4.92 4.42
CA GLY A 70 -13.73 -6.29 4.33
C GLY A 70 -13.20 -6.71 2.96
N LEU A 71 -12.66 -5.78 2.15
CA LEU A 71 -12.00 -6.12 0.88
C LEU A 71 -10.58 -6.69 1.11
N PRO A 72 -9.97 -7.36 0.12
CA PRO A 72 -8.58 -7.81 0.24
C PRO A 72 -7.67 -6.66 0.66
N GLY A 73 -6.76 -6.88 1.62
CA GLY A 73 -5.86 -5.86 2.12
C GLY A 73 -6.44 -4.97 3.22
N ASP A 74 -7.75 -5.03 3.50
CA ASP A 74 -8.36 -4.21 4.56
C ASP A 74 -7.98 -4.73 5.95
N ALA A 75 -7.98 -6.05 6.15
CA ALA A 75 -7.61 -6.67 7.43
C ALA A 75 -6.14 -6.40 7.78
N GLU A 76 -5.26 -6.47 6.79
CA GLU A 76 -3.83 -6.16 6.94
C GLU A 76 -3.63 -4.69 7.31
N LEU A 77 -4.30 -3.76 6.61
CA LEU A 77 -4.21 -2.34 6.92
C LEU A 77 -4.81 -1.98 8.28
N ALA A 78 -5.93 -2.60 8.65
CA ALA A 78 -6.56 -2.40 9.95
C ALA A 78 -5.63 -2.86 11.07
N ALA A 79 -4.94 -4.00 10.90
CA ALA A 79 -3.93 -4.47 11.86
C ALA A 79 -2.75 -3.50 11.98
N GLU A 80 -2.27 -2.95 10.86
CA GLU A 80 -1.21 -1.93 10.86
C GLU A 80 -1.63 -0.63 11.58
N LEU A 81 -2.85 -0.15 11.31
CA LEU A 81 -3.41 1.04 11.97
C LEU A 81 -3.61 0.82 13.46
N ALA A 82 -4.13 -0.34 13.87
CA ALA A 82 -4.29 -0.71 15.27
C ALA A 82 -2.94 -0.73 15.99
N ALA A 83 -1.93 -1.37 15.40
CA ALA A 83 -0.58 -1.39 15.95
C ALA A 83 0.01 0.02 16.09
N ALA A 84 -0.17 0.88 15.08
CA ALA A 84 0.27 2.28 15.14
C ALA A 84 -0.42 3.06 16.27
N LEU A 85 -1.74 2.88 16.44
CA LEU A 85 -2.52 3.51 17.52
C LEU A 85 -2.09 3.05 18.91
N ASP A 86 -1.70 1.77 19.04
CA ASP A 86 -1.20 1.19 20.29
C ASP A 86 0.30 1.50 20.52
N GLY A 87 0.98 2.15 19.58
CA GLY A 87 2.42 2.42 19.63
C GLY A 87 3.30 1.16 19.49
N GLY A 88 2.74 0.08 18.97
CA GLY A 88 3.37 -1.22 18.83
C GLY A 88 3.83 -1.54 17.40
N PRO A 89 4.67 -2.58 17.23
CA PRO A 89 5.02 -3.08 15.90
C PRO A 89 3.84 -3.85 15.30
N SER A 90 3.66 -3.77 13.97
CA SER A 90 2.65 -4.56 13.24
C SER A 90 3.02 -6.04 13.10
N GLY A 91 4.27 -6.41 13.39
CA GLY A 91 4.77 -7.78 13.21
C GLY A 91 5.18 -8.13 11.78
N LEU A 92 4.96 -7.24 10.80
CA LEU A 92 5.42 -7.38 9.42
C LEU A 92 6.63 -6.49 9.14
N GLU A 93 7.53 -6.97 8.30
CA GLU A 93 8.72 -6.23 7.88
C GLU A 93 8.35 -5.15 6.85
N VAL A 94 8.91 -3.94 7.03
CA VAL A 94 8.62 -2.80 6.15
C VAL A 94 9.45 -2.90 4.88
N LEU A 95 8.78 -2.86 3.73
CA LEU A 95 9.42 -2.79 2.41
C LEU A 95 9.07 -1.46 1.72
N PRO A 96 10.04 -0.68 1.21
CA PRO A 96 9.79 0.56 0.46
C PRO A 96 9.23 0.28 -0.94
N VAL A 97 8.00 -0.23 -1.02
CA VAL A 97 7.37 -0.71 -2.25
C VAL A 97 6.16 0.13 -2.64
N ASP A 98 5.98 0.32 -3.95
CA ASP A 98 4.75 0.87 -4.50
C ASP A 98 3.72 -0.24 -4.76
N LEU A 99 2.66 -0.27 -3.95
CA LEU A 99 1.54 -1.20 -4.13
C LEU A 99 0.89 -1.09 -5.51
N GLY A 100 0.92 0.09 -6.17
CA GLY A 100 0.40 0.26 -7.52
C GLY A 100 1.19 -0.56 -8.55
N ALA A 101 2.51 -0.59 -8.41
CA ALA A 101 3.40 -1.38 -9.25
C ALA A 101 3.23 -2.88 -8.99
N VAL A 102 3.15 -3.31 -7.72
CA VAL A 102 2.91 -4.71 -7.36
C VAL A 102 1.54 -5.17 -7.88
N ALA A 103 0.50 -4.33 -7.72
CA ALA A 103 -0.83 -4.63 -8.23
C ALA A 103 -0.87 -4.76 -9.75
N GLN A 104 -0.10 -3.94 -10.47
CA GLN A 104 0.05 -4.07 -11.92
C GLN A 104 0.71 -5.40 -12.30
N ALA A 105 1.78 -5.81 -11.60
CA ALA A 105 2.44 -7.08 -11.86
C ALA A 105 1.55 -8.30 -11.55
N LEU A 106 0.75 -8.26 -10.47
CA LEU A 106 -0.19 -9.33 -10.11
C LEU A 106 -1.26 -9.56 -11.19
N GLU A 107 -1.67 -8.51 -11.90
CA GLU A 107 -2.68 -8.59 -12.97
C GLU A 107 -2.07 -8.90 -14.33
N ALA A 108 -0.79 -8.58 -14.51
CA ALA A 108 -0.09 -8.84 -15.76
C ALA A 108 0.09 -10.35 -15.97
N VAL A 109 -0.18 -10.79 -17.20
CA VAL A 109 0.10 -12.16 -17.63
C VAL A 109 1.21 -12.09 -18.69
N PRO A 110 2.49 -12.23 -18.29
CA PRO A 110 3.60 -12.16 -19.23
C PRO A 110 3.60 -13.37 -20.17
N ALA A 111 4.14 -13.18 -21.38
CA ALA A 111 4.26 -14.24 -22.38
C ALA A 111 5.35 -15.26 -22.03
N ASP A 112 6.43 -14.80 -21.38
CA ASP A 112 7.52 -15.62 -20.86
C ASP A 112 8.02 -15.02 -19.53
N GLY A 113 8.55 -15.86 -18.65
CA GLY A 113 9.07 -15.48 -17.33
C GLY A 113 8.02 -15.03 -16.31
N LEU A 114 8.49 -14.43 -15.21
CA LEU A 114 7.69 -13.90 -14.12
C LEU A 114 8.18 -12.50 -13.75
N TRP A 115 7.27 -11.64 -13.29
CA TRP A 115 7.65 -10.39 -12.64
C TRP A 115 8.34 -10.70 -11.31
N LEU A 116 9.32 -9.89 -10.93
CA LEU A 116 10.06 -10.03 -9.68
C LEU A 116 9.91 -8.77 -8.83
N LEU A 117 9.84 -8.93 -7.51
CA LEU A 117 9.96 -7.86 -6.53
C LEU A 117 11.37 -7.88 -5.91
N ASP A 118 12.14 -6.82 -6.07
CA ASP A 118 13.43 -6.63 -5.37
C ASP A 118 13.14 -6.24 -3.90
N LEU A 119 13.54 -7.10 -2.97
CA LEU A 119 13.31 -6.90 -1.53
C LEU A 119 14.24 -5.84 -0.89
N ASP A 120 15.32 -5.44 -1.56
CA ASP A 120 16.19 -4.38 -1.06
C ASP A 120 15.67 -3.00 -1.47
N ARG A 121 15.14 -2.89 -2.69
CA ARG A 121 14.70 -1.61 -3.28
C ARG A 121 13.20 -1.39 -3.28
N GLY A 122 12.42 -2.47 -3.19
CA GLY A 122 10.98 -2.45 -3.42
C GLY A 122 10.59 -2.17 -4.88
N ASP A 123 11.49 -2.47 -5.82
CA ASP A 123 11.26 -2.31 -7.26
C ASP A 123 10.58 -3.56 -7.85
N VAL A 124 9.67 -3.33 -8.79
CA VAL A 124 9.02 -4.40 -9.56
C VAL A 124 9.71 -4.50 -10.91
N LEU A 125 10.40 -5.62 -11.13
CA LEU A 125 11.19 -5.90 -12.32
C LEU A 125 10.35 -6.70 -13.32
N ALA A 126 10.39 -6.29 -14.58
CA ALA A 126 9.74 -7.00 -15.66
C ALA A 126 10.44 -8.33 -15.98
N PRO A 127 9.75 -9.33 -16.57
CA PRO A 127 10.36 -10.63 -16.89
C PRO A 127 11.55 -10.55 -17.85
N ASP A 128 11.57 -9.54 -18.71
CA ASP A 128 12.65 -9.26 -19.68
C ASP A 128 13.77 -8.37 -19.11
N GLU A 129 13.59 -7.86 -17.89
CA GLU A 129 14.60 -7.09 -17.18
C GLU A 129 15.49 -8.05 -16.35
N PRO A 130 16.77 -8.23 -16.71
CA PRO A 130 17.65 -9.08 -15.93
C PRO A 130 17.88 -8.44 -14.55
N PRO A 131 17.73 -9.19 -13.44
CA PRO A 131 18.05 -8.65 -12.12
C PRO A 131 19.53 -8.25 -12.08
N THR A 132 19.85 -7.22 -11.30
CA THR A 132 21.23 -6.71 -11.17
C THR A 132 22.20 -7.76 -10.61
N GLU A 133 21.67 -8.77 -9.92
CA GLU A 133 22.39 -9.94 -9.43
C GLU A 133 21.61 -11.22 -9.77
N PRO A 134 22.30 -12.35 -10.03
CA PRO A 134 21.63 -13.60 -10.40
C PRO A 134 20.66 -14.08 -9.31
N PRO A 135 19.51 -14.67 -9.68
CA PRO A 135 18.55 -15.23 -8.73
C PRO A 135 19.20 -16.37 -7.94
N GLY A 136 19.16 -16.28 -6.60
CA GLY A 136 19.76 -17.29 -5.72
C GLY A 136 20.04 -16.82 -4.28
N GLY A 137 20.04 -15.51 -4.03
CA GLY A 137 20.31 -14.92 -2.70
C GLY A 137 19.10 -14.59 -1.83
N GLY A 138 17.87 -14.96 -2.23
CA GLY A 138 16.64 -14.58 -1.49
C GLY A 138 16.18 -13.13 -1.66
N ARG A 139 16.92 -12.32 -2.44
CA ARG A 139 16.66 -10.89 -2.69
C ARG A 139 15.45 -10.60 -3.58
N HIS A 140 15.03 -11.54 -4.43
CA HIS A 140 13.92 -11.33 -5.37
C HIS A 140 12.77 -12.29 -5.06
N LEU A 141 11.56 -11.76 -4.99
CA LEU A 141 10.34 -12.57 -4.87
C LEU A 141 9.59 -12.62 -6.20
N PRO A 142 9.25 -13.82 -6.72
CA PRO A 142 8.41 -13.93 -7.90
C PRO A 142 6.98 -13.49 -7.58
N ILE A 143 6.44 -12.59 -8.40
CA ILE A 143 5.05 -12.14 -8.32
C ILE A 143 4.19 -13.08 -9.17
N PRO A 144 3.20 -13.78 -8.59
CA PRO A 144 2.35 -14.68 -9.34
C PRO A 144 1.40 -13.88 -10.26
N PRO A 145 1.29 -14.24 -11.55
CA PRO A 145 0.30 -13.65 -12.42
C PRO A 145 -1.10 -14.18 -12.10
N GLY A 146 -2.13 -13.44 -12.50
CA GLY A 146 -3.50 -13.97 -12.57
C GLY A 146 -4.50 -13.34 -11.60
N ALA A 147 -4.19 -12.20 -10.98
CA ALA A 147 -5.22 -11.40 -10.36
C ALA A 147 -6.23 -10.92 -11.44
N PRO A 148 -7.54 -10.91 -11.14
CA PRO A 148 -8.55 -10.51 -12.09
C PRO A 148 -8.33 -9.04 -12.52
N PRO A 149 -8.23 -8.75 -13.83
CA PRO A 149 -8.03 -7.39 -14.30
C PRO A 149 -9.32 -6.56 -14.16
N GLY A 150 -9.18 -5.24 -14.22
CA GLY A 150 -10.31 -4.31 -14.29
C GLY A 150 -10.99 -3.98 -12.95
N ALA A 151 -10.42 -4.42 -11.82
CA ALA A 151 -10.88 -3.98 -10.51
C ALA A 151 -10.53 -2.50 -10.27
N PRO A 152 -11.28 -1.78 -9.42
CA PRO A 152 -10.92 -0.43 -8.99
C PRO A 152 -9.56 -0.39 -8.30
N GLU A 153 -8.83 0.72 -8.46
CA GLU A 153 -7.47 0.91 -7.92
C GLU A 153 -7.34 0.54 -6.43
N GLU A 154 -8.31 0.92 -5.60
CA GLU A 154 -8.39 0.54 -4.19
C GLU A 154 -8.29 -0.97 -3.98
N GLU A 155 -9.11 -1.74 -4.69
CA GLU A 155 -9.13 -3.20 -4.56
C GLU A 155 -7.83 -3.83 -5.07
N ARG A 156 -7.26 -3.26 -6.14
CA ARG A 156 -5.97 -3.67 -6.70
C ARG A 156 -4.84 -3.50 -5.69
N ARG A 157 -4.76 -2.32 -5.04
CA ARG A 157 -3.79 -2.05 -3.97
C ARG A 157 -4.01 -2.96 -2.77
N GLY A 158 -5.26 -3.20 -2.40
CA GLY A 158 -5.62 -4.13 -1.34
C GLY A 158 -5.13 -5.56 -1.59
N ARG A 159 -5.29 -6.08 -2.81
CA ARG A 159 -4.70 -7.38 -3.19
C ARG A 159 -3.17 -7.38 -3.09
N ALA A 160 -2.52 -6.32 -3.55
CA ALA A 160 -1.07 -6.20 -3.45
C ALA A 160 -0.61 -6.19 -1.98
N ARG A 161 -1.29 -5.45 -1.10
CA ARG A 161 -1.00 -5.43 0.34
C ARG A 161 -1.16 -6.83 0.96
N ARG A 162 -2.28 -7.50 0.67
CA ARG A 162 -2.52 -8.87 1.15
C ARG A 162 -1.41 -9.83 0.69
N TRP A 163 -1.04 -9.77 -0.59
CA TRP A 163 0.01 -10.63 -1.12
C TRP A 163 1.37 -10.38 -0.43
N LEU A 164 1.73 -9.12 -0.17
CA LEU A 164 2.94 -8.78 0.61
C LEU A 164 2.86 -9.35 2.04
N ALA A 165 1.72 -9.20 2.71
CA ALA A 165 1.53 -9.73 4.06
C ALA A 165 1.67 -11.25 4.13
N GLU A 166 1.22 -11.98 3.08
CA GLU A 166 1.45 -13.43 2.95
C GLU A 166 2.95 -13.79 2.84
N GLN A 167 3.81 -12.84 2.44
CA GLN A 167 5.27 -12.97 2.45
C GLN A 167 5.92 -12.45 3.75
N GLY A 168 5.13 -12.00 4.73
CA GLY A 168 5.64 -11.37 5.96
C GLY A 168 6.02 -9.89 5.81
N LEU A 169 5.64 -9.25 4.70
CA LEU A 169 6.02 -7.89 4.34
C LEU A 169 4.83 -6.94 4.43
N ARG A 170 5.11 -5.65 4.65
CA ARG A 170 4.14 -4.56 4.55
C ARG A 170 4.70 -3.39 3.76
N PRO A 171 3.86 -2.59 3.07
CA PRO A 171 4.33 -1.42 2.37
C PRO A 171 4.85 -0.36 3.35
N GLY A 172 5.89 0.33 2.95
CA GLY A 172 6.42 1.52 3.58
C GLY A 172 6.72 2.61 2.55
N PRO A 173 6.93 3.86 2.98
CA PRO A 173 7.31 4.93 2.08
C PRO A 173 8.65 4.62 1.41
N ARG A 174 8.76 4.94 0.11
CA ARG A 174 10.04 4.85 -0.60
C ARG A 174 10.99 5.91 -0.06
N VAL A 175 12.15 5.48 0.44
CA VAL A 175 13.26 6.38 0.75
C VAL A 175 13.99 6.62 -0.57
N LEU A 176 13.70 7.74 -1.22
CA LEU A 176 14.43 8.21 -2.40
C LEU A 176 15.78 8.80 -2.00
#